data_AF-A0A1X1XIV4-F1
#
_entry.id   AF-A0A1X1XIV4-F1
#
_cell.length_a   1.000
_cell.length_b   1.000
_cell.length_c   1.000
_cell.angle_alpha   90.00
_cell.angle_beta   90.00
_cell.angle_gamma   90.00
#
_symmetry.space_group_name_H-M   'P 1'
#
loop_
_entity.id
_entity.type
_entity.pdbx_description
1 polymer ?
#
loop_
_entity_poly.entity_id
_entity_poly.type
_entity_poly.pdbx_seq_one_letter_code
_entity_poly.pdbx_strand_id
1 'polypeptide(L)'
;MQPVQINAGGWYLLPRDDADCYRWSVCEATTGEPQADVMLDPVTGEITTRVRDGHDDAAAAAGAAVRRFAAAFGMRTVPAQE
;
A
#
# COMPACT_ATOMS: atom_id res chain seq x y z
N MET A 1 8.89 -12.11 -4.05
CA MET A 1 7.48 -12.14 -4.55
C MET A 1 7.41 -11.46 -5.91
N GLN A 2 6.38 -11.68 -6.75
CA GLN A 2 6.27 -10.94 -8.01
C GLN A 2 5.90 -9.47 -7.71
N PRO A 3 6.56 -8.48 -8.34
CA PRO A 3 6.21 -7.07 -8.15
C PRO A 3 4.83 -6.78 -8.75
N VAL A 4 3.95 -6.15 -7.96
CA VAL A 4 2.58 -5.81 -8.36
C VAL A 4 2.39 -4.31 -8.27
N GLN A 5 1.88 -3.67 -9.31
CA GLN A 5 1.40 -2.29 -9.25
C GLN A 5 -0.11 -2.28 -8.96
N ILE A 6 -0.60 -1.33 -8.15
CA ILE A 6 -2.02 -1.19 -7.84
C ILE A 6 -2.49 0.23 -8.19
N ASN A 7 -3.62 0.37 -8.89
CA ASN A 7 -4.32 1.65 -9.01
C ASN A 7 -5.24 1.86 -7.78
N ALA A 8 -5.14 3.02 -7.16
CA ALA A 8 -5.92 3.42 -5.99
C ALA A 8 -6.69 4.72 -6.26
N GLY A 9 -7.27 4.86 -7.46
CA GLY A 9 -7.93 6.08 -7.88
C GLY A 9 -6.91 7.15 -8.27
N GLY A 10 -6.79 8.21 -7.45
CA GLY A 10 -5.85 9.32 -7.66
C GLY A 10 -4.37 8.96 -7.48
N TRP A 11 -4.05 7.70 -7.17
CA TRP A 11 -2.69 7.23 -6.90
C TRP A 11 -2.37 5.91 -7.58
N TYR A 12 -1.08 5.72 -7.87
CA TYR A 12 -0.49 4.41 -8.17
C TYR A 12 0.41 3.95 -7.02
N LEU A 13 0.26 2.69 -6.63
CA LEU A 13 1.15 2.00 -5.71
C LEU A 13 2.20 1.28 -6.54
N LEU A 14 3.43 1.80 -6.54
CA LEU A 14 4.56 1.27 -7.30
C LEU A 14 5.34 0.28 -6.42
N PRO A 15 5.54 -0.98 -6.85
CA PRO A 15 6.20 -1.99 -6.04
C PRO A 15 7.66 -1.59 -5.73
N ARG A 16 8.11 -1.96 -4.54
CA ARG A 16 9.51 -1.87 -4.10
C ARG A 16 10.03 -3.27 -3.84
N ASP A 17 11.30 -3.52 -4.18
CA ASP A 17 11.95 -4.78 -3.89
C ASP A 17 12.08 -4.96 -2.36
N ASP A 18 11.42 -6.01 -1.87
CA ASP A 18 11.54 -6.51 -0.51
C ASP A 18 11.28 -8.02 -0.56
N ALA A 19 12.11 -8.81 0.12
CA ALA A 19 12.06 -10.27 0.03
C ALA A 19 10.92 -10.86 0.87
N ASP A 20 10.56 -10.17 1.96
CA ASP A 20 9.79 -10.74 3.07
C ASP A 20 8.41 -10.09 3.22
N CYS A 21 8.20 -8.90 2.64
CA CYS A 21 6.91 -8.23 2.61
C CYS A 21 6.54 -7.69 1.22
N TYR A 22 5.27 -7.36 1.04
CA TYR A 22 4.87 -6.52 -0.10
C TYR A 22 5.04 -5.06 0.29
N ARG A 23 5.77 -4.29 -0.52
CA ARG A 23 5.98 -2.87 -0.28
C ARG A 23 5.70 -2.04 -1.52
N TRP A 24 5.07 -0.89 -1.32
CA TRP A 24 4.78 0.07 -2.37
C TRP A 24 5.12 1.49 -1.94
N SER A 25 5.60 2.29 -2.89
CA SER A 25 5.47 3.74 -2.80
C SER A 25 4.15 4.19 -3.41
N VAL A 26 3.47 5.12 -2.74
CA VAL A 26 2.21 5.71 -3.16
C VAL A 26 2.53 7.02 -3.89
N CYS A 27 2.28 7.04 -5.18
CA CYS A 27 2.54 8.17 -6.06
C CYS A 27 1.24 8.76 -6.58
N GLU A 28 1.11 10.09 -6.59
CA GLU A 28 -0.03 10.75 -7.25
C GLU A 28 -0.03 10.38 -8.74
N ALA A 29 -1.21 10.06 -9.28
CA ALA A 29 -1.35 9.39 -10.57
C ALA A 29 -0.97 10.26 -11.77
N THR A 30 -1.10 11.58 -11.64
CA THR A 30 -0.86 12.55 -12.73
C THR A 30 0.60 13.01 -12.78
N THR A 31 1.15 13.31 -11.62
CA THR A 31 2.46 13.96 -11.43
C THR A 31 3.56 12.96 -11.09
N GLY A 32 3.19 11.79 -10.56
CA GLY A 32 4.13 10.79 -10.05
C GLY A 32 4.76 11.16 -8.70
N GLU A 33 4.32 12.24 -8.06
CA GLU A 33 4.89 12.70 -6.79
C GLU A 33 4.70 11.64 -5.69
N PRO A 34 5.76 11.23 -4.97
CA PRO A 34 5.65 10.29 -3.87
C PRO A 34 5.04 10.97 -2.63
N GLN A 35 3.95 10.40 -2.12
CA GLN A 35 3.13 11.00 -1.05
C GLN A 35 3.03 10.11 0.20
N ALA A 36 3.19 8.80 0.05
CA ALA A 36 3.27 7.86 1.16
C ALA A 36 4.02 6.58 0.77
N ASP A 37 4.22 5.69 1.73
CA ASP A 37 4.59 4.29 1.50
C ASP A 37 3.60 3.39 2.23
N VAL A 38 3.35 2.20 1.70
CA VAL A 38 2.53 1.16 2.34
C VAL A 38 3.22 -0.18 2.26
N MET A 39 3.10 -0.95 3.34
CA MET A 39 3.65 -2.29 3.48
C MET A 39 2.53 -3.25 3.89
N LEU A 40 2.59 -4.48 3.38
CA LEU A 40 1.77 -5.61 3.80
C LEU A 40 2.70 -6.78 4.14
N ASP A 41 2.65 -7.22 5.39
CA ASP A 41 3.22 -8.50 5.79
C ASP A 41 2.27 -9.63 5.35
N PRO A 42 2.69 -10.56 4.46
CA PRO A 42 1.83 -11.62 3.96
C PRO A 42 1.58 -12.75 4.97
N VAL A 43 2.39 -12.84 6.03
CA VAL A 43 2.28 -13.85 7.10
C VAL A 43 1.29 -13.39 8.17
N THR A 44 1.46 -12.15 8.65
CA THR A 44 0.63 -11.60 9.74
C THR A 44 -0.61 -10.88 9.24
N GLY A 45 -0.58 -10.39 7.99
CA GLY A 45 -1.64 -9.54 7.43
C GLY A 45 -1.58 -8.10 7.92
N GLU A 46 -0.51 -7.70 8.59
CA GLU A 46 -0.30 -6.33 9.05
C GLU A 46 -0.11 -5.38 7.87
N ILE A 47 -0.86 -4.29 7.87
CA ILE A 47 -0.73 -3.20 6.91
C ILE A 47 -0.22 -1.97 7.65
N THR A 48 0.97 -1.51 7.28
CA THR A 48 1.56 -0.28 7.81
C THR A 48 1.61 0.77 6.72
N THR A 49 1.14 1.99 7.01
CA THR A 49 1.26 3.15 6.14
C THR A 49 2.18 4.18 6.75
N ARG A 50 3.09 4.72 5.94
CA ARG A 50 3.94 5.87 6.31
C ARG A 50 3.59 7.05 5.42
N VAL A 51 2.86 8.01 5.98
CA VAL A 51 2.42 9.22 5.28
C VAL A 51 3.54 10.28 5.26
N ARG A 52 3.60 11.08 4.20
CA ARG A 52 4.36 12.35 4.17
C ARG A 52 3.42 13.48 4.55
N ASP A 53 3.90 14.52 5.24
CA ASP A 53 3.07 15.60 5.78
C ASP A 53 2.00 16.10 4.78
N GLY A 54 0.74 16.13 5.23
CA GLY A 54 -0.41 16.60 4.44
C GLY A 54 -1.02 15.61 3.44
N HIS A 55 -0.59 14.34 3.42
CA HIS A 55 -1.03 13.33 2.44
C HIS A 55 -1.83 12.16 3.03
N ASP A 56 -2.60 12.41 4.09
CA ASP A 56 -3.39 11.37 4.78
C ASP A 56 -4.38 10.64 3.85
N ASP A 57 -4.96 11.35 2.89
CA ASP A 57 -5.86 10.77 1.89
C ASP A 57 -5.15 9.71 1.02
N ALA A 58 -3.88 9.95 0.65
CA ALA A 58 -3.08 9.02 -0.12
C ALA A 58 -2.80 7.74 0.69
N ALA A 59 -2.46 7.89 1.97
CA ALA A 59 -2.23 6.76 2.87
C ALA A 59 -3.51 5.95 3.11
N ALA A 60 -4.65 6.62 3.32
CA ALA A 60 -5.94 5.97 3.50
C ALA A 60 -6.38 5.19 2.24
N ALA A 61 -6.25 5.80 1.05
CA ALA A 61 -6.55 5.16 -0.22
C ALA A 61 -5.65 3.94 -0.47
N ALA A 62 -4.34 4.08 -0.23
CA ALA A 62 -3.38 3.00 -0.37
C ALA A 62 -3.69 1.84 0.58
N GLY A 63 -3.95 2.11 1.86
CA GLY A 63 -4.32 1.07 2.83
C GLY A 63 -5.60 0.33 2.43
N ALA A 64 -6.61 1.03 1.91
CA ALA A 64 -7.84 0.41 1.41
C ALA A 64 -7.60 -0.45 0.15
N ALA A 65 -6.73 -0.01 -0.75
CA ALA A 65 -6.36 -0.77 -1.94
C ALA A 65 -5.57 -2.05 -1.57
N VAL A 66 -4.60 -1.95 -0.65
CA VAL A 66 -3.82 -3.10 -0.16
C VAL A 66 -4.69 -4.10 0.59
N ARG A 67 -5.69 -3.65 1.37
CA ARG A 67 -6.69 -4.56 1.97
C ARG A 67 -7.45 -5.39 0.93
N ARG A 68 -7.85 -4.77 -0.19
CA ARG A 68 -8.54 -5.46 -1.29
C ARG A 68 -7.61 -6.42 -2.03
N PHE A 69 -6.37 -6.01 -2.26
CA PHE A 69 -5.32 -6.88 -2.79
C PHE A 69 -5.15 -8.12 -1.90
N ALA A 70 -4.92 -7.94 -0.60
CA ALA A 70 -4.76 -9.04 0.36
C ALA A 70 -5.95 -10.02 0.30
N ALA A 71 -7.18 -9.50 0.31
CA ALA A 71 -8.39 -10.31 0.19
C ALA A 71 -8.44 -11.12 -1.12
N ALA A 72 -8.07 -10.51 -2.25
CA ALA A 72 -8.05 -11.19 -3.55
C ALA A 72 -7.01 -12.32 -3.63
N PHE A 73 -5.91 -12.22 -2.87
CA PHE A 73 -4.87 -13.25 -2.76
C PHE A 73 -5.05 -14.19 -1.56
N GLY A 74 -6.20 -14.12 -0.86
CA GLY A 74 -6.52 -15.01 0.27
C GLY A 74 -5.80 -14.69 1.57
N MET A 75 -5.14 -13.53 1.67
CA MET A 75 -4.49 -13.05 2.89
C MET A 75 -5.52 -12.36 3.80
N ARG A 76 -5.54 -12.75 5.08
CA ARG A 76 -6.38 -12.08 6.09
C ARG A 76 -5.63 -10.89 6.64
N THR A 77 -6.21 -9.69 6.56
CA THR A 77 -5.59 -8.48 7.12
C THR A 77 -6.05 -8.22 8.54
N VAL A 78 -5.18 -7.64 9.36
CA VAL A 78 -5.53 -7.12 10.68
C VAL A 78 -5.99 -5.66 10.57
N PRO A 79 -6.90 -5.19 11.46
CA PRO A 79 -7.24 -3.77 11.51
C PRO A 79 -5.98 -2.94 11.80
N ALA A 80 -5.88 -1.77 11.17
CA ALA A 80 -4.82 -0.82 11.49
C ALA A 80 -4.92 -0.46 12.97
N GLN A 81 -3.81 -0.57 13.71
CA GLN A 81 -3.77 -0.10 15.09
C GLN A 81 -3.74 1.44 15.03
N GLU A 82 -4.71 2.09 15.67
CA GLU A 82 -4.79 3.56 15.78
C GLU A 82 -3.66 4.13 16.63
#